data_AF-A0A6J1WE32-F1
#
_entry.id   AF-A0A6J1WE32-F1
#
_cell.length_a   1.000
_cell.length_b   1.000
_cell.length_c   1.000
_cell.angle_alpha   90.00
_cell.angle_beta   90.00
_cell.angle_gamma   90.00
#
_symmetry.space_group_name_H-M   'P 1'
#
loop_
_entity.id
_entity.type
_entity.pdbx_description
1 polymer ?
#
loop_
_entity_poly.entity_id
_entity_poly.type
_entity_poly.pdbx_seq_one_letter_code
_entity_poly.pdbx_strand_id
1 'polypeptide(L)'
;MMTKVKTQGLVTDLMPNIKLMQAAGHFLFNYHSDNSGMSMLLRKVYSSVHAVLIVVNYVCMAINMAQYSDEVNELTANTITVLFFAHSV
;
A
#
# COMPACT_ATOMS: atom_id res chain seq x y z
N MET A 1 32.41 1.47 -3.02
CA MET A 1 31.94 2.19 -4.22
C MET A 1 30.42 2.03 -4.26
N MET A 2 29.66 3.08 -3.92
CA MET A 2 28.20 3.05 -4.02
C MET A 2 27.85 2.97 -5.51
N THR A 3 27.49 1.79 -5.99
CA THR A 3 26.94 1.59 -7.33
C THR A 3 25.58 2.30 -7.36
N LYS A 4 25.57 3.60 -7.68
CA LYS A 4 24.34 4.32 -8.00
C LYS A 4 23.65 3.55 -9.11
N VAL A 5 22.51 2.94 -8.80
CA VAL A 5 21.67 2.28 -9.79
C VAL A 5 21.32 3.33 -10.85
N LYS A 6 21.92 3.20 -12.04
CA LYS A 6 21.65 4.09 -13.16
C LYS A 6 20.32 3.65 -13.74
N THR A 7 19.24 4.35 -13.40
CA THR A 7 17.95 4.15 -14.05
C THR A 7 18.10 4.49 -15.54
N GLN A 8 17.51 3.68 -16.42
CA GLN A 8 17.55 3.90 -17.86
C GLN A 8 16.13 3.76 -18.45
N GLY A 9 15.87 4.51 -19.52
CA GLY A 9 14.59 4.50 -20.22
C GLY A 9 13.43 4.98 -19.34
N LEU A 10 12.28 4.34 -19.51
CA LEU A 10 11.01 4.71 -18.89
C LEU A 10 11.05 4.78 -17.35
N VAL A 11 11.94 4.02 -16.71
CA VAL A 11 12.13 4.05 -15.25
C VAL A 11 12.67 5.41 -14.78
N THR A 12 13.52 6.05 -15.57
CA THR A 12 14.04 7.39 -15.27
C THR A 12 12.93 8.44 -15.39
N ASP A 13 12.08 8.31 -16.42
CA ASP A 13 10.97 9.22 -16.67
C ASP A 13 9.90 9.13 -15.56
N LEU A 14 9.64 7.90 -15.08
CA LEU A 14 8.66 7.61 -14.02
C LEU A 14 9.25 7.64 -12.60
N MET A 15 10.51 8.02 -12.42
CA MET A 15 11.18 7.96 -11.12
C MET A 15 10.41 8.70 -9.99
N PRO A 16 9.78 9.88 -10.22
CA PRO A 16 8.94 10.51 -9.21
C PRO A 16 7.73 9.65 -8.80
N ASN A 17 7.06 9.02 -9.78
CA ASN A 17 5.91 8.14 -9.52
C ASN A 17 6.33 6.86 -8.79
N ILE A 18 7.45 6.25 -9.20
CA ILE A 18 8.02 5.07 -8.56
C ILE A 18 8.32 5.35 -7.07
N LYS A 19 8.89 6.51 -6.76
CA LYS A 19 9.15 6.91 -5.37
C LYS A 19 7.85 7.09 -4.57
N LEU A 20 6.81 7.65 -5.18
CA LEU A 20 5.49 7.75 -4.54
C LEU A 20 4.90 6.36 -4.27
N MET A 21 5.00 5.43 -5.21
CA MET A 21 4.53 4.05 -5.01
C MET A 21 5.30 3.33 -3.90
N GLN A 22 6.62 3.53 -3.82
CA GLN A 22 7.45 3.01 -2.73
C GLN A 22 7.03 3.60 -1.37
N ALA A 23 6.74 4.91 -1.33
CA ALA A 23 6.27 5.61 -0.12
C ALA A 23 4.82 5.23 0.26
N ALA A 24 3.97 4.87 -0.71
CA ALA A 24 2.64 4.35 -0.45
C ALA A 24 2.64 2.91 0.12
N GLY A 25 3.83 2.28 0.21
CA GLY A 25 3.98 0.94 0.77
C GLY A 25 3.77 -0.19 -0.23
N HIS A 26 3.73 0.08 -1.54
CA HIS A 26 3.74 -1.00 -2.54
C HIS A 26 5.00 -1.86 -2.39
N PHE A 27 4.87 -3.15 -2.69
CA PHE A 27 5.96 -4.13 -2.64
C PHE A 27 6.97 -3.98 -3.79
N LEU A 28 7.54 -2.77 -3.92
CA LEU A 28 8.49 -2.40 -4.96
C LEU A 28 9.89 -2.22 -4.36
N PHE A 29 10.60 -3.34 -4.21
CA PHE A 29 11.90 -3.37 -3.55
C PHE A 29 13.09 -3.00 -4.45
N ASN A 30 12.84 -2.89 -5.75
CA ASN A 30 13.83 -2.50 -6.75
C ASN A 30 13.92 -0.98 -6.90
N TYR A 31 14.84 -0.48 -7.72
CA TYR A 31 14.97 0.95 -8.07
C TYR A 31 15.34 1.89 -6.91
N HIS A 32 16.17 1.40 -6.00
CA HIS A 32 16.75 2.18 -4.92
C HIS A 32 18.26 2.39 -5.15
N SER A 33 18.79 3.51 -4.64
CA SER A 33 20.22 3.85 -4.75
C SER A 33 21.12 2.97 -3.88
N ASP A 34 20.56 2.36 -2.83
CA ASP A 34 21.26 1.49 -1.90
C ASP A 34 20.50 0.16 -1.77
N ASN A 35 21.20 -0.94 -2.04
CA ASN A 35 20.71 -2.31 -1.95
C ASN A 35 21.47 -3.11 -0.88
N SER A 36 21.99 -2.45 0.16
CA SER A 36 22.48 -3.15 1.35
C SER A 36 21.40 -4.07 1.93
N GLY A 37 21.80 -5.24 2.43
CA GLY A 37 20.88 -6.24 2.95
C GLY A 37 19.98 -5.70 4.08
N MET A 38 20.53 -4.84 4.94
CA MET A 38 19.78 -4.20 6.04
C MET A 38 18.73 -3.22 5.52
N SER A 39 19.07 -2.36 4.55
CA SER A 39 18.11 -1.43 3.95
C SER A 39 16.99 -2.14 3.20
N MET A 40 17.28 -3.27 2.55
CA MET A 40 16.26 -4.09 1.89
C MET A 40 15.29 -4.72 2.89
N LEU A 41 15.78 -5.22 4.03
CA LEU A 41 14.93 -5.76 5.10
C LEU A 41 14.00 -4.69 5.68
N LEU A 42 14.53 -3.49 5.98
CA LEU A 42 13.71 -2.39 6.50
C LEU A 42 12.58 -2.00 5.54
N ARG A 43 12.83 -1.98 4.23
CA ARG A 43 11.79 -1.70 3.21
C ARG A 43 10.72 -2.78 3.18
N LYS A 44 11.11 -4.05 3.26
CA LYS A 44 10.16 -5.18 3.34
C LYS A 44 9.27 -5.06 4.57
N VAL A 45 9.86 -4.79 5.73
CA VAL A 45 9.11 -4.58 6.97
C VAL A 45 8.15 -3.40 6.81
N TYR A 46 8.61 -2.27 6.27
CA TYR A 46 7.77 -1.09 6.05
C TYR A 46 6.55 -1.37 5.17
N SER A 47 6.74 -2.01 4.01
CA SER A 47 5.64 -2.37 3.11
C SER A 47 4.70 -3.40 3.73
N SER A 48 5.24 -4.38 4.47
CA SER A 48 4.42 -5.38 5.15
C SER A 48 3.58 -4.77 6.26
N VAL A 49 4.14 -3.83 7.05
CA VAL A 49 3.40 -3.10 8.08
C VAL A 49 2.29 -2.26 7.46
N HIS A 50 2.56 -1.56 6.34
CA HIS A 50 1.53 -0.81 5.62
C HIS A 50 0.39 -1.72 5.16
N ALA A 51 0.72 -2.85 4.54
CA ALA A 51 -0.28 -3.83 4.10
C ALA A 51 -1.10 -4.37 5.28
N VAL A 52 -0.47 -4.71 6.40
CA VAL A 52 -1.17 -5.17 7.61
C VAL A 52 -2.11 -4.09 8.16
N LEU A 53 -1.65 -2.83 8.24
CA LEU A 53 -2.50 -1.72 8.72
C LEU A 53 -3.72 -1.49 7.82
N ILE A 54 -3.54 -1.57 6.49
CA ILE A 54 -4.65 -1.46 5.53
C ILE A 54 -5.64 -2.61 5.71
N VAL A 55 -5.14 -3.84 5.82
CA VAL A 55 -5.99 -5.03 6.03
C VAL A 55 -6.75 -4.93 7.35
N VAL A 56 -6.08 -4.55 8.44
CA VAL A 56 -6.73 -4.36 9.75
C VAL A 56 -7.81 -3.29 9.67
N ASN A 57 -7.52 -2.15 9.06
CA ASN A 57 -8.49 -1.07 8.89
C ASN A 57 -9.71 -1.53 8.06
N TYR A 58 -9.48 -2.23 6.96
CA TYR A 58 -10.54 -2.78 6.11
C TYR A 58 -11.40 -3.82 6.85
N VAL A 59 -10.78 -4.71 7.63
CA VAL A 59 -11.50 -5.68 8.47
C VAL A 59 -12.34 -4.96 9.53
N CYS A 60 -11.83 -3.91 10.17
CA CYS A 60 -12.61 -3.10 11.10
C CYS A 60 -13.83 -2.45 10.43
N MET A 61 -13.70 -1.97 9.19
CA MET A 61 -14.86 -1.46 8.42
C MET A 61 -15.90 -2.54 8.15
N ALA A 62 -15.46 -3.75 7.77
CA ALA A 62 -16.36 -4.87 7.55
C ALA A 62 -17.06 -5.33 8.84
N ILE A 63 -16.37 -5.34 9.98
CA ILE A 63 -16.96 -5.62 11.29
C ILE A 63 -17.98 -4.54 11.65
N ASN A 64 -17.68 -3.26 11.41
CA ASN A 64 -18.61 -2.16 11.63
C ASN A 64 -19.90 -2.36 10.82
N MET A 65 -19.77 -2.69 9.53
CA MET A 65 -20.91 -3.02 8.68
C MET A 65 -21.75 -4.17 9.24
N ALA A 66 -21.11 -5.23 9.74
CA ALA A 66 -21.80 -6.39 10.31
C ALA A 66 -22.50 -6.09 11.64
N GLN A 67 -21.97 -5.17 12.46
CA GLN A 67 -22.61 -4.78 13.73
C GLN A 67 -23.82 -3.88 13.52
N TYR A 68 -23.80 -3.04 12.49
CA TYR A 68 -24.89 -2.10 12.15
C TYR A 68 -25.76 -2.62 10.99
N SER A 69 -25.91 -3.94 10.86
CA SER A 69 -26.67 -4.54 9.76
C SER A 69 -28.19 -4.39 9.88
N ASP A 70 -28.68 -4.05 11.08
CA ASP A 70 -30.12 -3.96 11.36
C ASP A 70 -30.75 -2.65 10.87
N GLU A 71 -29.96 -1.60 10.65
CA GLU A 71 -30.41 -0.31 10.13
C GLU A 71 -30.01 -0.19 8.64
N VAL A 72 -31.00 -0.01 7.77
CA VAL A 72 -30.81 -0.09 6.32
C VAL A 72 -29.96 1.05 5.75
N ASN A 73 -30.08 2.25 6.30
CA ASN A 73 -29.27 3.41 5.89
C ASN A 73 -27.80 3.24 6.32
N GLU A 74 -27.55 2.73 7.53
CA GLU A 74 -26.20 2.45 8.02
C GLU A 74 -25.56 1.28 7.29
N LEU A 75 -26.32 0.21 7.02
CA LEU A 75 -25.87 -0.92 6.22
C LEU A 75 -25.48 -0.49 4.81
N THR A 76 -26.31 0.31 4.13
CA THR A 76 -26.02 0.78 2.77
C THR A 76 -24.82 1.73 2.73
N ALA A 77 -24.74 2.67 3.67
CA ALA A 77 -23.59 3.56 3.80
C ALA A 77 -22.27 2.79 4.03
N ASN A 78 -22.26 1.83 4.95
CA ASN A 78 -21.10 0.98 5.21
C ASN A 78 -20.78 0.03 4.06
N THR A 79 -21.78 -0.45 3.33
CA THR A 79 -21.57 -1.29 2.14
C THR A 79 -20.83 -0.51 1.05
N ILE A 80 -21.22 0.74 0.80
CA ILE A 80 -20.54 1.59 -0.19
C ILE A 80 -19.09 1.82 0.20
N THR A 81 -18.79 2.11 1.47
CA THR A 81 -17.41 2.36 1.92
C THR A 81 -16.55 1.11 1.84
N VAL A 82 -17.06 -0.06 2.25
CA VAL A 82 -16.34 -1.33 2.13
C VAL A 82 -16.07 -1.66 0.65
N LEU A 83 -17.08 -1.55 -0.22
CA LEU A 83 -16.92 -1.82 -1.66
C LEU A 83 -15.95 -0.84 -2.33
N PHE A 84 -15.95 0.43 -1.93
CA PHE A 84 -15.04 1.44 -2.44
C PHE A 84 -13.57 1.06 -2.17
N PHE A 85 -13.26 0.62 -0.95
CA PHE A 85 -11.90 0.20 -0.58
C PHE A 85 -11.55 -1.23 -1.02
N ALA A 86 -12.54 -2.05 -1.37
CA ALA A 86 -12.33 -3.38 -1.95
C ALA A 86 -11.99 -3.31 -3.45
N HIS A 87 -12.52 -2.31 -4.16
CA HIS A 87 -12.29 -2.14 -5.58
C HIS A 87 -10.83 -1.71 -5.83
N SER A 88 -10.07 -2.56 -6.52
CA SER A 88 -8.75 -2.16 -7.03
C SER A 88 -8.95 -1.14 -8.13
N VAL A 89 -8.54 0.11 -7.90
CA VAL A 89 -8.42 1.13 -8.96
C VAL A 89 -7.39 0.68 -10.00
#